data_AF-A0A2G9V7M1-F1
#
_entry.id   AF-A0A2G9V7M1-F1
#
_cell.length_a   1.000
_cell.length_b   1.000
_cell.length_c   1.000
_cell.angle_alpha   90.00
_cell.angle_beta   90.00
_cell.angle_gamma   90.00
#
_symmetry.space_group_name_H-M   'P 1'
#
loop_
_entity.id
_entity.type
_entity.pdbx_description
1 polymer ?
#
loop_
_entity_poly.entity_id
_entity_poly.type
_entity_poly.pdbx_seq_one_letter_code
_entity_poly.pdbx_strand_id
1 'polypeptide(L)'
;PFTDRNLFVVEGLSPRSEDNHPDWKTPLPPSLCLISNRPDLIRRIEKRQAAISAAAALRHRVAEEKKFAARAVVEGKCSFSNVKNSLFLDPTRITAFPKDEIVNLTKRHLRASGAYKSEVSDERRRVDIAASKIIAQSFSEATRQAVLARPSSSKCLLPSYYH
;
A
#
# COMPACT_ATOMS: atom_id res chain seq x y z
N PRO A 1 -12.36 -53.07 7.93
CA PRO A 1 -12.02 -52.41 6.64
C PRO A 1 -12.32 -50.90 6.70
N PHE A 2 -11.36 -50.09 6.23
CA PHE A 2 -11.30 -48.62 6.14
C PHE A 2 -10.98 -47.88 7.46
N THR A 3 -9.70 -47.78 7.84
CA THR A 3 -8.68 -46.76 7.46
C THR A 3 -8.91 -45.38 8.08
N ASP A 4 -8.15 -45.14 9.14
CA ASP A 4 -7.16 -44.07 9.26
C ASP A 4 -7.57 -42.64 8.84
N ARG A 5 -7.72 -41.78 9.85
CA ARG A 5 -7.66 -40.33 9.72
C ARG A 5 -6.70 -39.80 10.77
N ASN A 6 -5.40 -39.92 10.47
CA ASN A 6 -4.31 -39.02 10.86
C ASN A 6 -4.72 -37.93 11.86
N LEU A 7 -4.62 -38.28 13.14
CA LEU A 7 -4.54 -37.33 14.24
C LEU A 7 -3.17 -36.67 14.14
N PHE A 8 -3.08 -35.54 13.45
CA PHE A 8 -1.89 -34.70 13.53
C PHE A 8 -1.88 -34.00 14.88
N VAL A 9 -1.31 -34.66 15.88
CA VAL A 9 -0.80 -33.99 17.08
C VAL A 9 0.36 -33.14 16.59
N VAL A 10 0.14 -31.83 16.45
CA VAL A 10 1.21 -30.87 16.29
C VAL A 10 1.89 -30.77 17.65
N GLU A 11 2.83 -31.68 17.86
CA GLU A 11 3.79 -31.66 18.95
C GLU A 11 4.55 -30.32 18.90
N GLY A 12 4.55 -29.63 20.04
CA GLY A 12 4.84 -28.21 20.13
C GLY A 12 6.17 -27.83 19.50
N LEU A 13 6.14 -26.87 18.58
CA LEU A 13 7.30 -26.05 18.28
C LEU A 13 7.65 -25.30 19.58
N SER A 14 8.70 -25.79 20.21
CA SER A 14 9.44 -25.15 21.30
C SER A 14 9.50 -23.64 21.09
N PRO A 15 9.03 -22.81 22.04
CA PRO A 15 9.31 -21.39 21.99
C PRO A 15 10.77 -21.23 22.39
N ARG A 16 11.68 -21.38 21.42
CA ARG A 16 12.96 -20.70 21.50
C ARG A 16 12.62 -19.23 21.66
N SER A 17 12.81 -18.71 22.86
CA SER A 17 12.69 -17.30 23.19
C SER A 17 13.82 -16.56 22.46
N GLU A 18 13.68 -16.37 21.16
CA GLU A 18 14.42 -15.33 20.47
C GLU A 18 13.87 -13.99 20.96
N ASP A 19 14.79 -13.16 21.45
CA ASP A 19 14.59 -11.80 21.92
C ASP A 19 13.49 -11.07 21.13
N ASN A 20 12.30 -11.01 21.72
CA ASN A 20 11.25 -10.15 21.22
C ASN A 20 11.76 -8.71 21.33
N HIS A 21 11.78 -7.98 20.21
CA HIS A 21 12.00 -6.54 20.18
C HIS A 21 11.13 -5.88 21.28
N PRO A 22 11.63 -4.89 22.05
CA PRO A 22 10.90 -4.34 23.21
C PRO A 22 9.50 -3.78 22.89
N ASP A 23 9.22 -3.54 21.62
CA ASP A 23 7.94 -3.06 21.10
C ASP A 23 7.00 -4.16 20.57
N TRP A 24 7.43 -5.41 20.58
CA TRP A 24 6.63 -6.53 20.08
C TRP A 24 5.53 -6.88 21.07
N LYS A 25 4.36 -6.25 20.88
CA LYS A 25 3.14 -6.61 21.59
C LYS A 25 2.54 -7.85 20.94
N THR A 26 2.18 -8.84 21.74
CA THR A 26 1.42 -10.00 21.29
C THR A 26 0.17 -9.52 20.53
N PRO A 27 -0.02 -9.91 19.26
CA PRO A 27 -1.16 -9.46 18.48
C PRO A 27 -2.44 -9.88 19.20
N LEU A 28 -3.33 -8.91 19.43
CA LEU A 28 -4.62 -9.17 20.07
C LEU A 28 -5.38 -10.24 19.26
N PRO A 29 -6.12 -11.15 19.93
CA PRO A 29 -6.97 -12.07 19.23
C PRO A 29 -7.95 -11.29 18.34
N PRO A 30 -8.24 -11.77 17.10
CA PRO A 30 -9.03 -11.02 16.13
C PRO A 30 -10.36 -10.49 16.67
N SER A 31 -11.02 -11.25 17.56
CA SER A 31 -12.26 -10.87 18.22
C SER A 31 -12.14 -9.57 19.04
N LEU A 32 -11.09 -9.44 19.85
CA LEU A 32 -10.87 -8.23 20.66
C LEU A 32 -10.45 -7.04 19.80
N CYS A 33 -9.62 -7.26 18.77
CA CYS A 33 -9.24 -6.23 17.83
C CYS A 33 -10.46 -5.64 17.09
N LEU A 34 -11.39 -6.49 16.67
CA LEU A 34 -12.63 -6.05 16.02
C LEU A 34 -13.54 -5.29 16.99
N ILE A 35 -13.70 -5.76 18.23
CA ILE A 35 -14.51 -5.08 19.24
C ILE A 35 -13.98 -3.68 19.55
N SER A 36 -12.67 -3.53 19.77
CA SER A 36 -12.06 -2.24 20.07
C SER A 36 -12.15 -1.24 18.92
N ASN A 37 -12.04 -1.71 17.66
CA ASN A 37 -12.08 -0.84 16.47
C ASN A 37 -13.49 -0.60 15.91
N ARG A 38 -14.49 -1.36 16.38
CA ARG A 38 -15.87 -1.30 15.86
C ARG A 38 -16.51 0.09 15.97
N PRO A 39 -16.41 0.82 17.09
CA PRO A 39 -17.02 2.16 17.20
C PRO A 39 -16.45 3.15 16.17
N ASP A 40 -15.13 3.13 15.99
CA ASP A 40 -14.46 4.00 15.01
C ASP A 40 -14.76 3.63 13.57
N LEU A 41 -14.92 2.34 13.27
CA LEU A 41 -15.34 1.89 11.95
C LEU A 41 -16.76 2.37 11.64
N ILE A 42 -17.70 2.19 12.58
CA ILE A 42 -19.09 2.64 12.43
C ILE A 42 -19.14 4.15 12.19
N ARG A 43 -18.47 4.94 13.04
CA ARG A 43 -18.42 6.41 12.91
C ARG A 43 -17.89 6.86 11.54
N ARG A 44 -16.88 6.17 11.01
CA ARG A 44 -16.33 6.46 9.67
C ARG A 44 -17.33 6.14 8.56
N ILE A 45 -18.04 5.02 8.66
CA ILE A 45 -19.06 4.62 7.69
C ILE A 45 -20.22 5.62 7.70
N GLU A 46 -20.75 5.94 8.88
CA GLU A 46 -21.85 6.89 9.04
C GLU A 46 -21.50 8.27 8.48
N LYS A 47 -20.31 8.79 8.81
CA LYS A 47 -19.82 10.06 8.25
C LYS A 47 -19.76 10.03 6.73
N ARG A 48 -19.26 8.93 6.15
CA ARG A 48 -19.14 8.75 4.70
C ARG A 48 -20.53 8.68 4.04
N GLN A 49 -21.47 7.95 4.64
CA GLN A 49 -22.85 7.86 4.18
C GLN A 49 -23.55 9.21 4.26
N ALA A 50 -23.37 9.97 5.35
CA ALA A 50 -23.93 11.31 5.49
C ALA A 50 -23.44 12.25 4.37
N ALA A 51 -22.14 12.22 4.03
CA ALA A 51 -21.58 13.02 2.94
C ALA A 51 -22.16 12.62 1.57
N ILE A 52 -22.33 11.32 1.31
CA ILE A 52 -22.96 10.80 0.08
C ILE A 52 -24.41 11.27 -0.02
N SER A 53 -25.18 11.11 1.06
CA SER A 53 -26.59 11.52 1.13
C SER A 53 -26.74 13.03 0.94
N ALA A 54 -25.90 13.84 1.57
CA ALA A 54 -25.90 15.30 1.42
C ALA A 54 -25.61 15.72 -0.03
N ALA A 55 -24.59 15.13 -0.67
CA ALA A 55 -24.30 15.41 -2.06
C ALA A 55 -25.41 14.95 -3.00
N ALA A 56 -26.00 13.79 -2.76
CA ALA A 56 -27.14 13.29 -3.54
C ALA A 56 -28.36 14.21 -3.43
N ALA A 57 -28.69 14.66 -2.21
CA ALA A 57 -29.77 15.62 -1.99
C ALA A 57 -29.52 16.95 -2.72
N LEU A 58 -28.28 17.45 -2.70
CA LEU A 58 -27.93 18.67 -3.43
C LEU A 58 -28.06 18.49 -4.95
N ARG A 59 -27.59 17.36 -5.50
CA ARG A 59 -27.77 17.04 -6.93
C ARG A 59 -29.24 17.01 -7.32
N HIS A 60 -30.07 16.38 -6.50
CA HIS A 60 -31.52 16.32 -6.73
C HIS A 60 -32.13 17.72 -6.73
N ARG A 61 -31.80 18.54 -5.74
CA ARG A 61 -32.29 19.93 -5.65
C ARG A 61 -31.91 20.74 -6.89
N VAL A 62 -30.66 20.70 -7.33
CA VAL A 62 -30.21 21.41 -8.54
C VAL A 62 -30.94 20.90 -9.79
N ALA A 63 -31.17 19.59 -9.89
CA ALA A 63 -31.93 19.02 -11.01
C ALA A 63 -33.39 19.51 -11.02
N GLU A 64 -34.04 19.59 -9.87
CA GLU A 64 -35.41 20.11 -9.76
C GLU A 64 -35.49 21.62 -10.06
N GLU A 65 -34.55 22.42 -9.54
CA GLU A 65 -34.45 23.85 -9.86
C GLU A 65 -34.25 24.07 -11.37
N LYS A 66 -33.43 23.23 -12.02
CA LYS A 66 -33.22 23.25 -13.46
C LYS A 66 -34.48 22.89 -14.25
N LYS A 67 -35.21 21.86 -13.83
CA LYS A 67 -36.50 21.49 -14.44
C LYS A 67 -37.56 22.58 -14.26
N PHE A 68 -37.59 23.22 -13.09
CA PHE A 68 -38.50 24.32 -12.80
C PHE A 68 -38.18 25.54 -13.67
N ALA A 69 -36.91 25.93 -13.74
CA ALA A 69 -36.44 27.02 -14.59
C ALA A 69 -36.75 26.76 -16.08
N ALA A 70 -36.53 25.55 -16.56
CA ALA A 70 -36.85 25.17 -17.95
C ALA A 70 -38.35 25.31 -18.24
N ARG A 71 -39.20 24.81 -17.33
CA ARG A 71 -40.67 24.96 -17.45
C ARG A 71 -41.09 26.43 -17.47
N ALA A 72 -40.55 27.25 -16.58
CA ALA A 72 -40.90 28.67 -16.52
C ALA A 72 -40.53 29.44 -17.80
N VAL A 73 -39.44 29.06 -18.50
CA VAL A 73 -39.09 29.62 -19.81
C VAL A 73 -40.06 29.17 -20.89
N VAL A 74 -40.40 27.88 -20.92
CA VAL A 74 -41.36 27.33 -21.92
C VAL A 74 -42.74 27.95 -21.76
N GLU A 75 -43.18 28.19 -20.53
CA GLU A 75 -44.45 28.84 -20.22
C GLU A 75 -44.44 30.37 -20.43
N GLY A 76 -43.31 30.96 -20.83
CA GLY A 76 -43.17 32.40 -21.05
C GLY A 76 -43.16 33.25 -19.76
N LYS A 77 -43.07 32.63 -18.59
CA LYS A 77 -43.07 33.31 -17.28
C LYS A 77 -41.75 34.03 -16.98
N CYS A 78 -40.65 33.59 -17.59
CA CYS A 78 -39.34 34.21 -17.46
C CYS A 78 -38.53 34.11 -18.75
N SER A 79 -37.62 35.07 -18.97
CA SER A 79 -36.70 35.03 -20.10
C SER A 79 -35.58 34.01 -19.88
N PHE A 80 -35.07 33.44 -20.97
CA PHE A 80 -33.94 32.50 -20.93
C PHE A 80 -32.70 33.12 -20.27
N SER A 81 -32.44 34.40 -20.52
CA SER A 81 -31.28 35.12 -19.94
C SER A 81 -31.31 35.09 -18.41
N ASN A 82 -32.49 35.26 -17.82
CA ASN A 82 -32.66 35.34 -16.37
C ASN A 82 -32.39 34.00 -15.67
N VAL A 83 -32.70 32.88 -16.33
CA VAL A 83 -32.52 31.53 -15.76
C VAL A 83 -31.32 30.78 -16.32
N LYS A 84 -30.53 31.42 -17.18
CA LYS A 84 -29.36 30.84 -17.85
C LYS A 84 -28.45 30.13 -16.85
N ASN A 85 -28.08 30.82 -15.77
CA ASN A 85 -27.16 30.26 -14.77
C ASN A 85 -27.70 28.96 -14.15
N SER A 86 -28.99 28.91 -13.81
CA SER A 86 -29.64 27.70 -13.28
C SER A 86 -29.72 26.55 -14.29
N LEU A 87 -29.93 26.87 -15.58
CA LEU A 87 -29.95 25.88 -16.65
C LEU A 87 -28.57 25.32 -16.99
N PHE A 88 -27.51 26.11 -16.82
CA PHE A 88 -26.12 25.69 -17.10
C PHE A 88 -25.42 25.03 -15.91
N LEU A 89 -26.04 24.98 -14.73
CA LEU A 89 -25.53 24.18 -13.62
C LEU A 89 -25.54 22.68 -14.00
N ASP A 90 -24.40 22.04 -13.74
CA ASP A 90 -24.18 20.61 -13.95
C ASP A 90 -24.17 19.89 -12.59
N PRO A 91 -25.22 19.08 -12.30
CA PRO A 91 -25.29 18.32 -11.06
C PRO A 91 -24.12 17.33 -10.87
N THR A 92 -23.49 16.86 -11.95
CA THR A 92 -22.40 15.87 -11.85
C THR A 92 -21.14 16.43 -11.21
N ARG A 93 -20.98 17.77 -11.22
CA ARG A 93 -19.86 18.46 -10.57
C ARG A 93 -19.95 18.46 -9.04
N ILE A 94 -21.11 18.14 -8.47
CA ILE A 94 -21.31 18.02 -7.02
C ILE A 94 -20.70 16.69 -6.57
N THR A 95 -19.57 16.73 -5.87
CA THR A 95 -18.91 15.54 -5.33
C THR A 95 -19.27 15.33 -3.85
N ALA A 96 -19.36 14.07 -3.43
CA ALA A 96 -19.58 13.71 -2.02
C ALA A 96 -18.31 13.89 -1.16
N PHE A 97 -17.15 13.85 -1.80
CA PHE A 97 -15.85 13.93 -1.14
C PHE A 97 -15.00 15.06 -1.72
N PRO A 98 -14.09 15.64 -0.91
CA PRO A 98 -13.08 16.56 -1.40
C PRO A 98 -12.17 15.90 -2.44
N LYS A 99 -11.67 16.70 -3.40
CA LYS A 99 -10.75 16.20 -4.45
C LYS A 99 -9.50 15.57 -3.86
N ASP A 100 -8.95 16.15 -2.80
CA ASP A 100 -7.72 15.65 -2.16
C ASP A 100 -7.92 14.25 -1.57
N GLU A 101 -9.09 13.97 -0.99
CA GLU A 101 -9.42 12.64 -0.47
C GLU A 101 -9.48 11.61 -1.60
N ILE A 102 -10.12 11.96 -2.72
CA ILE A 102 -10.21 11.11 -3.91
C ILE A 102 -8.80 10.81 -4.44
N VAL A 103 -7.97 11.84 -4.61
CA VAL A 103 -6.59 11.71 -5.11
C VAL A 103 -5.76 10.83 -4.18
N ASN A 104 -5.86 11.03 -2.87
CA ASN A 104 -5.09 10.25 -1.89
C ASN A 104 -5.52 8.79 -1.87
N LEU A 105 -6.82 8.52 -1.98
CA LEU A 105 -7.36 7.16 -2.04
C LEU A 105 -6.92 6.45 -3.31
N THR A 106 -6.98 7.13 -4.47
CA THR A 106 -6.48 6.60 -5.73
C THR A 106 -4.99 6.31 -5.68
N LYS A 107 -4.17 7.24 -5.15
CA LYS A 107 -2.72 7.02 -4.96
C LYS A 107 -2.45 5.81 -4.06
N ARG A 108 -3.20 5.65 -2.97
CA ARG A 108 -3.07 4.51 -2.07
C ARG A 108 -3.40 3.19 -2.79
N HIS A 109 -4.50 3.14 -3.55
CA HIS A 109 -4.88 1.95 -4.30
C HIS A 109 -3.85 1.61 -5.37
N LEU A 110 -3.32 2.61 -6.09
CA LEU A 110 -2.25 2.41 -7.06
C LEU A 110 -1.01 1.81 -6.41
N ARG A 111 -0.59 2.33 -5.25
CA ARG A 111 0.54 1.77 -4.49
C ARG A 111 0.28 0.35 -3.98
N ALA A 112 -0.98 0.02 -3.69
CA ALA A 112 -1.36 -1.31 -3.25
C ALA A 112 -1.42 -2.32 -4.41
N SER A 113 -1.52 -1.85 -5.66
CA SER A 113 -1.64 -2.70 -6.85
C SER A 113 -0.41 -3.58 -7.05
N GLY A 114 -0.65 -4.82 -7.49
CA GLY A 114 0.42 -5.80 -7.71
C GLY A 114 1.44 -5.34 -8.74
N ALA A 115 0.98 -4.70 -9.83
CA ALA A 115 1.84 -4.17 -10.88
C ALA A 115 2.80 -3.08 -10.36
N TYR A 116 2.32 -2.15 -9.54
CA TYR A 116 3.18 -1.14 -8.93
C TYR A 116 4.19 -1.77 -7.96
N LYS A 117 3.75 -2.76 -7.16
CA LYS A 117 4.64 -3.47 -6.24
C LYS A 117 5.70 -4.28 -6.98
N SER A 118 5.35 -4.94 -8.08
CA SER A 118 6.31 -5.71 -8.88
C SER A 118 7.34 -4.79 -9.53
N GLU A 119 6.92 -3.66 -10.09
CA GLU A 119 7.84 -2.68 -10.69
C GLU A 119 8.83 -2.13 -9.66
N VAL A 120 8.34 -1.72 -8.48
CA VAL A 120 9.20 -1.24 -7.38
C VAL A 120 10.14 -2.35 -6.88
N SER A 121 9.65 -3.59 -6.81
CA SER A 121 10.46 -4.75 -6.41
C SER A 121 11.54 -5.07 -7.44
N ASP A 122 11.22 -5.00 -8.73
CA ASP A 122 12.16 -5.25 -9.82
C ASP A 122 13.24 -4.18 -9.85
N GLU A 123 12.88 -2.91 -9.64
CA GLU A 123 13.85 -1.82 -9.52
C GLU A 123 14.81 -2.06 -8.35
N ARG A 124 14.27 -2.39 -7.17
CA ARG A 124 15.08 -2.72 -6.00
C ARG A 124 16.02 -3.89 -6.28
N ARG A 125 15.53 -4.94 -6.94
CA ARG A 125 16.33 -6.09 -7.35
C ARG A 125 17.47 -5.70 -8.29
N ARG A 126 17.24 -4.79 -9.25
CA ARG A 126 18.30 -4.27 -10.14
C ARG A 126 19.40 -3.56 -9.36
N VAL A 127 19.01 -2.70 -8.41
CA VAL A 127 19.94 -2.00 -7.52
C VAL A 127 20.75 -2.98 -6.67
N ASP A 128 20.09 -3.98 -6.07
CA ASP A 128 20.76 -4.98 -5.23
C ASP A 128 21.77 -5.82 -6.04
N ILE A 129 21.44 -6.18 -7.28
CA ILE A 129 22.37 -6.85 -8.20
C ILE A 129 23.58 -5.97 -8.50
N ALA A 130 23.37 -4.68 -8.79
CA ALA A 130 24.45 -3.74 -9.07
C ALA A 130 25.36 -3.54 -7.86
N ALA A 131 24.79 -3.36 -6.67
CA ALA A 131 25.51 -3.26 -5.41
C ALA A 131 26.35 -4.52 -5.14
N SER A 132 25.77 -5.70 -5.35
CA SER A 132 26.47 -6.98 -5.18
C SER A 132 27.69 -7.10 -6.11
N LYS A 133 27.58 -6.62 -7.35
CA LYS A 133 28.71 -6.60 -8.30
C LYS A 133 29.84 -5.68 -7.81
N ILE A 134 29.51 -4.49 -7.30
CA ILE A 134 30.49 -3.54 -6.75
C ILE A 134 31.21 -4.16 -5.54
N ILE A 135 30.46 -4.80 -4.65
CA ILE A 135 31.02 -5.49 -3.48
C ILE A 135 31.98 -6.62 -3.93
N ALA A 136 31.54 -7.47 -4.86
CA ALA A 136 32.37 -8.56 -5.39
C ALA A 136 33.66 -8.05 -6.06
N GLN A 137 33.57 -6.97 -6.83
CA GLN A 137 34.73 -6.32 -7.45
C GLN A 137 35.71 -5.80 -6.39
N SER A 138 35.19 -5.11 -5.37
CA SER A 138 36.00 -4.57 -4.27
C SER A 138 36.78 -5.67 -3.55
N PHE A 139 36.13 -6.80 -3.23
CA PHE A 139 36.80 -7.96 -2.64
C PHE A 139 37.87 -8.56 -3.56
N SER A 140 37.58 -8.65 -4.85
CA SER A 140 38.52 -9.18 -5.84
C SER A 140 39.76 -8.29 -5.97
N GLU A 141 39.58 -6.97 -5.96
CA GLU A 141 40.68 -5.99 -6.01
C GLU A 141 41.51 -6.00 -4.72
N ALA A 142 40.86 -6.03 -3.55
CA ALA A 142 41.54 -6.15 -2.26
C ALA A 142 42.38 -7.43 -2.18
N THR A 143 41.84 -8.55 -2.65
CA THR A 143 42.56 -9.83 -2.70
C THR A 143 43.76 -9.74 -3.65
N ARG A 144 43.59 -9.14 -4.84
CA ARG A 144 44.67 -8.93 -5.80
C ARG A 144 45.80 -8.09 -5.20
N GLN A 145 45.45 -6.98 -4.55
CA GLN A 145 46.42 -6.12 -3.87
C GLN A 145 47.15 -6.87 -2.75
N ALA A 146 46.45 -7.67 -1.95
CA ALA A 146 47.07 -8.48 -0.90
C ALA A 146 48.05 -9.54 -1.47
N VAL A 147 47.73 -10.15 -2.62
CA VAL A 147 48.64 -11.08 -3.31
C VAL A 147 49.87 -10.36 -3.86
N LEU A 148 49.70 -9.18 -4.47
CA LEU A 148 50.82 -8.38 -4.99
C LEU A 148 51.70 -7.78 -3.88
N ALA A 149 51.12 -7.49 -2.71
CA ALA A 149 51.83 -6.97 -1.55
C ALA A 149 52.57 -8.06 -0.75
N ARG A 150 52.45 -9.34 -1.11
CA ARG A 150 53.26 -10.40 -0.49
C ARG A 150 54.73 -10.25 -0.93
N PRO A 151 55.67 -10.09 0.02
CA PRO A 151 57.10 -10.12 -0.31
C PRO A 151 57.46 -11.46 -0.93
N SER A 152 58.22 -11.43 -2.02
CA SER A 152 58.83 -12.58 -2.71
C SER A 152 59.97 -13.21 -1.89
N SER A 153 59.72 -13.50 -0.62
CA SER A 153 60.68 -14.17 0.27
C SER A 153 60.02 -15.36 0.95
N SER A 154 59.58 -16.34 0.17
CA SER A 154 59.36 -17.69 0.69
C SER A 154 60.05 -18.66 -0.25
N LYS A 155 61.38 -18.77 -0.07
CA LYS A 155 62.14 -19.91 -0.56
C LYS A 155 61.56 -21.14 0.14
N CYS A 156 61.10 -22.09 -0.65
CA CYS A 156 60.67 -23.40 -0.22
C CYS A 156 61.74 -24.03 0.67
N LEU A 157 61.50 -24.14 1.98
CA LEU A 157 62.20 -25.07 2.84
C LEU A 157 61.37 -26.36 2.84
N LEU A 158 61.82 -27.32 2.03
CA LEU A 158 61.43 -28.72 2.15
C LEU A 158 61.82 -29.22 3.56
N PRO A 159 60.98 -30.00 4.25
CA PRO A 159 61.40 -30.70 5.45
C PRO A 159 62.31 -31.86 5.03
N SER A 160 63.61 -31.72 5.29
CA SER A 160 64.55 -32.83 5.28
C SER A 160 64.27 -33.69 6.52
N TYR A 161 63.62 -34.85 6.32
CA TYR A 161 63.53 -35.89 7.34
C TYR A 161 64.78 -36.77 7.24
N TYR A 162 65.71 -36.58 8.17
CA TYR A 162 66.69 -37.58 8.61
C TYR A 162 66.87 -37.42 10.12
N HIS A 163 66.26 -38.29 10.92
CA HIS A 163 66.95 -39.37 11.65
C HIS A 163 65.96 -40.19 12.48
#